data_AF-A0AAV8GJS2-F1
#
_entry.id   AF-A0AAV8GJS2-F1
#
_cell.length_a   1.000
_cell.length_b   1.000
_cell.length_c   1.000
_cell.angle_alpha   90.00
_cell.angle_beta   90.00
_cell.angle_gamma   90.00
#
_symmetry.space_group_name_H-M   'P 1'
#
loop_
_entity.id
_entity.type
_entity.pdbx_description
1 polymer ?
#
loop_
_entity_poly.entity_id
_entity_poly.type
_entity_poly.pdbx_seq_one_letter_code
_entity_poly.pdbx_strand_id
1 'polypeptide(L)'
;MYRLNCDLAFVNEIMIRPFQEFFQNDDRIYSSKFVRFKLGHSKLPVTLAISKLQQSHQIADENYVWTYISPQYPMEQENVLQSFKLPRPVLCIGGVVKVELLGRVQKHDFNDLFYICICHVQVRGRPLSLFLGADFCETVHGGSALLKYNPNPLAW
;
A
#
# COMPACT_ATOMS: atom_id res chain seq x y z
N MET A 1 -0.43 -5.35 -0.71
CA MET A 1 0.81 -4.60 -0.40
C MET A 1 1.25 -3.91 -1.67
N TYR A 2 1.75 -2.68 -1.59
CA TYR A 2 2.17 -1.88 -2.74
C TYR A 2 3.56 -1.32 -2.52
N ARG A 3 4.31 -1.14 -3.61
CA ARG A 3 5.61 -0.44 -3.61
C ARG A 3 5.46 0.86 -4.40
N LEU A 4 6.03 1.94 -3.86
CA LEU A 4 6.14 3.22 -4.54
C LEU A 4 7.26 3.17 -5.59
N ASN A 5 7.19 4.05 -6.58
CA ASN A 5 8.23 4.20 -7.61
C ASN A 5 9.53 4.82 -7.08
N CYS A 6 9.60 5.15 -5.80
CA CYS A 6 10.77 5.71 -5.12
C CYS A 6 10.79 5.22 -3.67
N ASP A 7 11.98 5.11 -3.09
CA ASP A 7 12.13 4.62 -1.72
C ASP A 7 11.86 5.71 -0.68
N LEU A 8 11.95 6.99 -1.06
CA LEU A 8 11.80 8.14 -0.17
C LEU A 8 10.81 9.15 -0.75
N ALA A 9 9.65 9.29 -0.12
CA ALA A 9 8.62 10.24 -0.55
C ALA A 9 7.78 10.78 0.60
N PHE A 10 7.36 12.04 0.48
CA PHE A 10 6.23 12.54 1.23
C PHE A 10 4.94 12.09 0.56
N VAL A 11 4.14 11.30 1.26
CA VAL A 11 2.82 10.86 0.82
C VAL A 11 1.76 11.76 1.45
N ASN A 12 0.84 12.26 0.65
CA ASN A 12 -0.19 13.19 1.09
C ASN A 12 -1.59 12.58 0.95
N GLU A 13 -1.76 11.68 0.00
CA GLU A 13 -3.07 11.17 -0.41
C GLU A 13 -2.90 9.76 -0.97
N ILE A 14 -3.83 8.88 -0.63
CA ILE A 14 -3.97 7.57 -1.26
C ILE A 14 -5.37 7.52 -1.85
N MET A 15 -5.49 6.98 -3.06
CA MET A 15 -6.74 6.82 -3.78
C MET A 15 -6.99 5.35 -4.07
N ILE A 16 -8.24 4.91 -3.88
CA ILE A 16 -8.66 3.53 -4.10
C ILE A 16 -9.94 3.51 -4.93
N ARG A 17 -10.04 2.57 -5.86
CA ARG A 17 -11.30 2.24 -6.53
C ARG A 17 -11.71 0.80 -6.18
N PRO A 18 -12.87 0.58 -5.55
CA PRO A 18 -13.41 -0.77 -5.39
C PRO A 18 -13.81 -1.35 -6.74
N PHE A 19 -13.84 -2.67 -6.83
CA PHE A 19 -14.28 -3.38 -8.01
C PHE A 19 -15.80 -3.47 -8.07
N GLN A 20 -16.36 -3.29 -9.26
CA GLN A 20 -17.75 -3.54 -9.56
C GLN A 20 -17.85 -4.75 -10.48
N GLU A 21 -18.75 -5.67 -10.14
CA GLU A 21 -19.14 -6.77 -10.99
C GLU A 21 -20.49 -6.46 -11.62
N PHE A 22 -20.55 -6.61 -12.94
CA PHE A 22 -21.76 -6.34 -13.72
C PHE A 22 -22.56 -7.64 -13.86
N PHE A 23 -23.80 -7.62 -13.39
CA PHE A 23 -24.75 -8.72 -13.58
C PHE A 23 -26.00 -8.23 -14.30
N GLN A 24 -26.80 -9.16 -14.84
CA GLN A 24 -28.02 -8.83 -15.57
C GLN A 24 -29.09 -8.13 -14.71
N ASN A 25 -29.08 -8.34 -13.37
CA ASN A 25 -30.16 -7.93 -12.48
C ASN A 25 -29.76 -6.99 -11.32
N ASP A 26 -28.47 -6.87 -10.97
CA ASP A 26 -27.99 -5.93 -9.95
C ASP A 26 -26.47 -5.82 -9.98
N ASP A 27 -25.93 -4.61 -10.04
CA ASP A 27 -24.48 -4.38 -10.06
C ASP A 27 -23.93 -4.38 -8.63
N ARG A 28 -22.88 -5.17 -8.39
CA ARG A 28 -22.31 -5.33 -7.04
C ARG A 28 -20.99 -4.65 -6.91
N ILE A 29 -20.82 -3.90 -5.82
CA ILE A 29 -19.58 -3.19 -5.51
C ILE A 29 -18.93 -3.87 -4.31
N TYR A 30 -17.77 -4.49 -4.56
CA TYR A 30 -17.03 -5.24 -3.54
C TYR A 30 -16.08 -4.32 -2.78
N SER A 31 -16.62 -3.47 -1.91
CA SER A 31 -15.82 -2.57 -1.07
C SER A 31 -15.64 -3.08 0.36
N SER A 32 -14.78 -2.40 1.11
CA SER A 32 -14.68 -2.50 2.57
C SER A 32 -15.48 -1.38 3.23
N LYS A 33 -15.87 -1.55 4.50
CA LYS A 33 -16.50 -0.48 5.28
C LYS A 33 -15.53 0.68 5.55
N PHE A 34 -14.28 0.34 5.86
CA PHE A 34 -13.22 1.30 6.11
C PHE A 34 -11.92 0.86 5.46
N VAL A 35 -11.05 1.82 5.18
CA VAL A 35 -9.66 1.60 4.76
C VAL A 35 -8.70 2.21 5.76
N ARG A 36 -7.54 1.57 5.94
CA ARG A 36 -6.41 2.11 6.71
C ARG A 36 -5.12 1.90 5.95
N PHE A 37 -4.22 2.87 6.05
CA PHE A 37 -2.95 2.86 5.36
C PHE A 37 -1.80 2.70 6.34
N LYS A 38 -0.84 1.84 6.01
CA LYS A 38 0.45 1.79 6.70
C LYS A 38 1.57 2.12 5.72
N LEU A 39 2.51 2.94 6.16
CA LEU A 39 3.70 3.30 5.39
C LEU A 39 4.95 2.83 6.14
N GLY A 40 5.93 2.31 5.41
CA GLY A 40 7.12 1.74 6.03
C GLY A 40 8.09 1.11 5.04
N HIS A 41 8.89 0.19 5.54
CA HIS A 41 9.92 -0.52 4.79
C HIS A 41 9.91 -2.03 5.05
N SER A 42 10.52 -2.78 4.13
CA SER A 42 10.81 -4.19 4.30
C SER A 42 12.03 -4.38 5.20
N LYS A 43 11.99 -5.37 6.09
CA LYS A 43 13.16 -5.85 6.87
C LYS A 43 14.13 -6.65 6.01
N LEU A 44 13.62 -7.20 4.91
CA LEU A 44 14.38 -7.99 3.95
C LEU A 44 14.98 -7.09 2.86
N PRO A 45 16.15 -7.46 2.31
CA PRO A 45 16.71 -6.81 1.13
C PRO A 45 15.71 -6.66 -0.01
N VAL A 46 15.82 -5.57 -0.77
CA VAL A 46 14.85 -5.17 -1.82
C VAL A 46 14.56 -6.29 -2.83
N THR A 47 15.57 -7.03 -3.29
CA THR A 47 15.40 -8.13 -4.26
C THR A 47 14.56 -9.28 -3.71
N LEU A 48 14.77 -9.63 -2.44
CA LEU A 48 13.99 -10.65 -1.74
C LEU A 48 12.58 -10.14 -1.36
N ALA A 49 12.44 -8.84 -1.10
CA ALA A 49 11.15 -8.23 -0.86
C ALA A 49 10.27 -8.24 -2.12
N ILE A 50 10.84 -7.93 -3.29
CA ILE A 50 10.13 -7.97 -4.58
C ILE A 50 9.69 -9.40 -4.92
N SER A 51 10.60 -10.37 -4.80
CA SER A 51 10.25 -11.77 -5.11
C SER A 51 9.16 -12.31 -4.19
N LYS A 52 9.20 -11.97 -2.88
CA LYS A 52 8.13 -12.32 -1.94
C LYS A 52 6.82 -11.58 -2.20
N LEU A 53 6.88 -10.30 -2.59
CA LEU A 53 5.69 -9.53 -3.02
C LEU A 53 4.99 -10.17 -4.21
N GLN A 54 5.75 -10.80 -5.11
CA GLN A 54 5.24 -11.48 -6.30
C GLN A 54 4.78 -12.92 -6.01
N GLN A 55 5.41 -13.62 -5.06
CA GLN A 55 5.17 -15.05 -4.82
C GLN A 55 4.07 -15.36 -3.80
N SER A 56 3.78 -14.48 -2.82
CA SER A 56 2.85 -14.85 -1.75
C SER A 56 1.56 -14.01 -1.71
N HIS A 57 0.42 -14.72 -1.71
CA HIS A 57 -0.89 -14.17 -1.37
C HIS A 57 -1.00 -13.82 0.13
N GLN A 58 -0.06 -14.30 0.96
CA GLN A 58 0.08 -13.98 2.38
C GLN A 58 1.51 -13.52 2.64
N ILE A 59 1.72 -12.21 2.58
CA ILE A 59 2.96 -11.59 3.03
C ILE A 59 2.79 -11.37 4.54
N ALA A 60 3.55 -12.09 5.36
CA ALA A 60 3.48 -11.92 6.80
C ALA A 60 3.91 -10.49 7.17
N ASP A 61 3.03 -9.76 7.88
CA ASP A 61 3.23 -8.38 8.35
C ASP A 61 4.55 -8.23 9.13
N GLU A 62 5.02 -9.34 9.72
CA GLU A 62 6.26 -9.47 10.47
C GLU A 62 7.53 -9.13 9.68
N ASN A 63 7.51 -9.23 8.35
CA ASN A 63 8.65 -8.90 7.49
C ASN A 63 8.79 -7.40 7.22
N TYR A 64 7.90 -6.57 7.76
CA TYR A 64 7.86 -5.13 7.51
C TYR A 64 7.91 -4.35 8.81
N VAL A 65 8.47 -3.15 8.73
CA VAL A 65 8.45 -2.18 9.81
C VAL A 65 7.58 -1.02 9.37
N TRP A 66 6.51 -0.79 10.11
CA TRP A 66 5.56 0.30 9.87
C TRP A 66 5.95 1.52 10.68
N THR A 67 6.36 2.58 10.01
CA THR A 67 6.73 3.86 10.66
C THR A 67 5.54 4.79 10.80
N TYR A 68 4.47 4.55 10.04
CA TYR A 68 3.23 5.29 10.15
C TYR A 68 2.02 4.39 9.92
N ILE A 69 0.95 4.67 10.67
CA ILE A 69 -0.37 4.05 10.54
C ILE A 69 -1.39 5.19 10.51
N SER A 70 -2.24 5.23 9.48
CA SER A 70 -3.26 6.26 9.34
C SER A 70 -4.46 6.01 10.27
N PRO A 71 -5.33 7.02 10.48
CA PRO A 71 -6.71 6.79 10.89
C PRO A 71 -7.44 5.84 9.94
N GLN A 72 -8.60 5.33 10.37
CA GLN A 72 -9.52 4.65 9.47
C GLN A 72 -10.32 5.69 8.69
N TYR A 73 -10.52 5.45 7.40
CA TYR A 73 -11.36 6.28 6.55
C TYR A 73 -12.56 5.45 6.08
N PRO A 74 -13.79 6.00 6.10
CA PRO A 74 -14.93 5.33 5.50
C PRO A 74 -14.71 5.19 3.99
N MET A 75 -15.05 4.03 3.44
CA MET A 75 -14.98 3.79 2.00
C MET A 75 -16.40 3.63 1.47
N GLU A 76 -16.75 4.45 0.50
CA GLU A 76 -18.07 4.42 -0.13
C GLU A 76 -18.23 3.17 -0.99
N GLN A 77 -19.46 2.66 -1.09
CA GLN A 77 -19.82 1.55 -1.97
C GLN A 77 -20.09 2.07 -3.39
N GLU A 78 -19.09 2.71 -3.99
CA GLU A 78 -19.17 3.30 -5.32
C GLU A 78 -17.94 2.94 -6.15
N ASN A 79 -18.13 2.56 -7.43
CA ASN A 79 -17.06 2.25 -8.38
C ASN A 79 -16.41 3.54 -8.93
N VAL A 80 -15.95 4.38 -8.03
CA VAL A 80 -15.26 5.63 -8.33
C VAL A 80 -13.90 5.62 -7.66
N LEU A 81 -12.99 6.43 -8.18
CA LEU A 81 -11.67 6.58 -7.57
C LEU A 81 -11.81 7.52 -6.36
N GLN A 82 -11.89 6.94 -5.17
CA GLN A 82 -12.09 7.67 -3.92
C GLN A 82 -10.76 8.18 -3.38
N SER A 83 -10.76 9.39 -2.83
CA SER A 83 -9.58 10.09 -2.32
C SER A 83 -9.54 10.05 -0.78
N PHE A 84 -8.42 9.59 -0.24
CA PHE A 84 -8.14 9.52 1.18
C PHE A 84 -6.90 10.36 1.51
N LYS A 85 -7.15 11.58 1.99
CA LYS A 85 -6.08 12.53 2.36
C LYS A 85 -5.56 12.21 3.76
N LEU A 86 -4.24 12.10 3.89
CA LEU A 86 -3.60 11.96 5.19
C LEU A 86 -3.72 13.28 5.98
N PRO A 87 -3.82 13.26 7.32
CA PRO A 87 -4.00 14.49 8.11
C PRO A 87 -2.85 15.48 7.95
N ARG A 88 -1.66 14.96 7.65
CA ARG A 88 -0.44 15.70 7.30
C ARG A 88 0.35 14.87 6.28
N PRO A 89 1.21 15.50 5.45
CA PRO A 89 2.17 14.77 4.64
C PRO A 89 3.02 13.83 5.51
N VAL A 90 3.17 12.58 5.08
CA VAL A 90 3.91 11.54 5.80
C VAL A 90 5.14 11.15 5.03
N LEU A 91 6.30 11.16 5.69
CA LEU A 91 7.52 10.62 5.12
C LEU A 91 7.45 9.08 5.07
N CYS A 92 7.33 8.53 3.86
CA CYS A 92 7.50 7.11 3.58
C CYS A 92 8.97 6.82 3.33
N ILE A 93 9.55 5.93 4.13
CA ILE A 93 10.94 5.50 4.02
C ILE A 93 10.94 4.01 3.68
N GLY A 94 11.57 3.63 2.57
CA GLY A 94 11.57 2.29 1.98
C GLY A 94 10.44 2.01 0.99
N GLY A 95 9.60 3.00 0.71
CA GLY A 95 8.64 2.95 -0.38
C GLY A 95 7.56 1.88 -0.27
N VAL A 96 7.24 1.34 0.91
CA VAL A 96 6.19 0.32 1.07
C VAL A 96 4.91 0.94 1.62
N VAL A 97 3.78 0.58 1.00
CA VAL A 97 2.44 0.95 1.44
C VAL A 97 1.56 -0.29 1.60
N LYS A 98 0.91 -0.44 2.75
CA LYS A 98 -0.15 -1.42 2.98
C LYS A 98 -1.49 -0.73 2.99
N VAL A 99 -2.43 -1.25 2.21
CA VAL A 99 -3.85 -0.94 2.29
C VAL A 99 -4.51 -2.06 3.10
N GLU A 100 -5.08 -1.72 4.24
CA GLU A 100 -5.89 -2.62 5.06
C GLU A 100 -7.36 -2.34 4.78
N LEU A 101 -8.06 -3.37 4.29
CA LEU A 101 -9.48 -3.36 3.99
C LEU A 101 -10.23 -3.90 5.21
N LEU A 102 -11.01 -3.03 5.87
CA LEU A 102 -11.59 -3.30 7.18
C LEU A 102 -13.12 -3.30 7.10
N GLY A 103 -13.74 -4.33 7.69
CA GLY A 103 -15.18 -4.51 7.68
C GLY A 103 -15.69 -5.03 6.34
N ARG A 104 -16.32 -6.20 6.37
CA ARG A 104 -16.92 -6.85 5.21
C ARG A 104 -18.31 -6.27 4.95
N VAL A 105 -18.67 -6.10 3.68
CA VAL A 105 -19.92 -5.43 3.29
C VAL A 105 -20.71 -6.30 2.31
N GLN A 106 -20.10 -6.64 1.18
CA GLN A 106 -20.77 -7.38 0.10
C GLN A 106 -20.57 -8.89 0.23
N LYS A 107 -21.66 -9.65 0.12
CA LYS A 107 -21.60 -11.10 -0.12
C LYS A 107 -21.76 -11.41 -1.60
N HIS A 108 -21.13 -12.48 -2.06
CA HIS A 108 -21.31 -13.00 -3.41
C HIS A 108 -22.47 -14.01 -3.46
N ASP A 109 -23.32 -13.91 -4.47
CA ASP A 109 -24.59 -14.65 -4.52
C ASP A 109 -24.43 -16.16 -4.55
N PHE A 110 -23.41 -16.65 -5.27
CA PHE A 110 -23.29 -18.08 -5.52
C PHE A 110 -22.85 -18.89 -4.30
N ASN A 111 -22.27 -18.25 -3.28
CA ASN A 111 -21.68 -18.97 -2.15
C ASN A 111 -21.90 -18.34 -0.77
N ASP A 112 -22.63 -17.23 -0.68
CA ASP A 112 -22.91 -16.49 0.57
C ASP A 112 -21.62 -16.06 1.34
N LEU A 113 -20.47 -16.03 0.66
CA LEU A 113 -19.21 -15.58 1.24
C LEU A 113 -19.03 -14.09 1.03
N PHE A 114 -18.34 -13.44 1.96
CA PHE A 114 -17.97 -12.04 1.83
C PHE A 114 -16.77 -11.88 0.92
N TYR A 115 -16.86 -10.94 -0.01
CA TYR A 115 -15.78 -10.56 -0.91
C TYR A 115 -15.48 -9.08 -0.77
N ILE A 116 -14.19 -8.74 -0.85
CA ILE A 116 -13.72 -7.37 -0.97
C ILE A 116 -12.70 -7.39 -2.11
N CYS A 117 -12.87 -6.49 -3.08
CA CYS A 117 -11.99 -6.40 -4.23
C CYS A 117 -11.76 -4.94 -4.60
N ILE A 118 -10.50 -4.58 -4.78
CA ILE A 118 -10.09 -3.25 -5.23
C ILE A 118 -9.39 -3.39 -6.57
N CYS A 119 -9.80 -2.60 -7.55
CA CYS A 119 -9.28 -2.68 -8.91
C CYS A 119 -8.13 -1.69 -9.17
N HIS A 120 -8.03 -0.65 -8.35
CA HIS A 120 -7.00 0.38 -8.52
C HIS A 120 -6.59 1.00 -7.20
N VAL A 121 -5.27 1.21 -7.05
CA VAL A 121 -4.68 1.98 -5.96
C VAL A 121 -3.67 2.97 -6.54
N GLN A 122 -3.76 4.22 -6.11
CA GLN A 122 -2.82 5.28 -6.50
C GLN A 122 -2.35 6.02 -5.27
N VAL A 123 -1.04 6.16 -5.12
CA VAL A 123 -0.44 6.94 -4.04
C VAL A 123 0.06 8.26 -4.61
N ARG A 124 -0.38 9.38 -4.05
CA ARG A 124 0.04 10.73 -4.46
C ARG A 124 0.88 11.37 -3.38
N GLY A 125 1.96 11.98 -3.83
CA GLY A 125 3.01 12.51 -2.98
C GLY A 125 4.10 13.19 -3.78
N ARG A 126 5.20 13.51 -3.11
CA ARG A 126 6.41 14.06 -3.72
C ARG A 126 7.61 13.22 -3.33
N PRO A 127 8.37 12.67 -4.28
CA PRO A 127 9.67 12.06 -3.95
C PRO A 127 10.57 13.12 -3.33
N LEU A 128 11.34 12.74 -2.31
CA LEU A 128 12.34 13.63 -1.72
C LEU A 128 13.49 13.91 -2.70
N SER A 129 13.92 12.85 -3.40
CA SER A 129 14.85 12.93 -4.52
C SER A 129 14.84 11.58 -5.23
N LEU A 130 14.78 11.57 -6.56
CA LEU A 130 14.93 10.35 -7.36
C LEU A 130 16.37 9.80 -7.29
N PHE A 131 17.32 10.63 -6.87
CA PHE A 131 18.71 10.26 -6.69
C PHE A 131 18.96 9.63 -5.31
N LEU A 132 18.00 9.67 -4.38
CA LEU A 132 18.16 9.12 -3.04
C LEU A 132 17.40 7.80 -2.89
N GLY A 133 18.13 6.75 -2.50
CA GLY A 133 17.60 5.44 -2.13
C GLY A 133 17.78 5.18 -0.63
N ALA A 134 17.01 4.24 -0.09
CA ALA A 134 17.14 3.83 1.30
C ALA A 134 17.19 2.30 1.38
N ASP A 135 18.28 1.78 1.92
CA ASP A 135 18.42 0.37 2.25
C ASP A 135 18.28 0.19 3.76
N PHE A 136 17.64 -0.91 4.13
CA PHE A 136 17.44 -1.28 5.52
C PHE A 136 18.05 -2.64 5.77
N CYS A 137 18.83 -2.72 6.85
CA CYS A 137 19.35 -3.98 7.36
C CYS A 137 19.04 -4.04 8.85
N GLU A 138 18.25 -5.05 9.24
CA GLU A 138 18.16 -5.44 10.63
C GLU A 138 19.45 -6.17 11.02
N THR A 139 20.21 -5.59 11.95
CA THR A 139 21.37 -6.23 12.55
C THR A 139 21.04 -6.68 13.97
N VAL A 140 21.84 -7.60 14.53
CA VAL A 140 21.68 -8.15 15.88
C VAL A 140 21.71 -7.06 16.98
N HIS A 141 22.23 -5.86 16.67
CA HIS A 141 22.37 -4.73 17.61
C HIS A 141 21.38 -3.58 17.36
N GLY A 142 20.40 -3.77 16.46
CA GLY A 142 19.42 -2.74 16.10
C GLY A 142 19.31 -2.54 14.58
N GLY A 143 18.21 -1.91 14.15
CA GLY A 143 18.00 -1.57 12.75
C GLY A 143 18.92 -0.43 12.30
N SER A 144 19.59 -0.60 11.16
CA SER A 144 20.37 0.46 10.52
C SER A 144 19.76 0.82 9.17
N ALA A 145 19.75 2.12 8.85
CA ALA A 145 19.29 2.64 7.58
C ALA A 145 20.47 3.28 6.83
N LEU A 146 20.68 2.85 5.58
CA LEU A 146 21.70 3.41 4.70
C LEU A 146 21.03 4.31 3.67
N LEU A 147 21.30 5.61 3.75
CA LEU A 147 20.91 6.57 2.71
C LEU A 147 21.92 6.48 1.56
N LYS A 148 21.43 6.14 0.37
CA LYS A 148 22.24 6.04 -0.85
C LYS A 148 21.98 7.24 -1.75
N TYR A 149 23.03 7.76 -2.37
CA TYR A 149 22.93 8.78 -3.42
C TYR A 149 23.42 8.18 -4.74
N ASN A 150 22.56 8.19 -5.77
CA ASN A 150 22.87 7.78 -7.13
C ASN A 150 22.64 8.96 -8.08
N PRO A 151 23.70 9.60 -8.62
CA PRO A 151 23.57 10.74 -9.52
C PRO A 151 22.99 10.41 -10.91
N ASN A 152 22.90 9.13 -11.29
CA ASN A 152 22.31 8.65 -12.56
C ASN A 152 21.18 7.64 -12.30
N PRO A 153 19.94 8.10 -12.03
CA PRO A 153 18.83 7.24 -11.62
C PRO A 153 18.19 6.46 -12.77
N LEU A 154 18.55 6.75 -14.03
CA LEU A 154 18.05 6.07 -15.23
C LEU A 154 18.79 4.76 -15.57
N ALA A 155 19.73 4.32 -14.73
CA ALA A 155 20.58 3.15 -14.96
C ALA A 155 20.24 1.94 -14.07
N TRP A 156 19.00 1.84 -13.58
CA TRP A 156 18.48 0.68 -12.83
C TRP A 156 17.63 -0.23 -13.71
#